data_AF-A0AAN8KQW4-F1
#
_entry.id   AF-A0AAN8KQW4-F1
#
_cell.length_a   1.000
_cell.length_b   1.000
_cell.length_c   1.000
_cell.angle_alpha   90.00
_cell.angle_beta   90.00
_cell.angle_gamma   90.00
#
_symmetry.space_group_name_H-M   'P 1'
#
loop_
_entity.id
_entity.type
_entity.pdbx_description
1 polymer ?
#
loop_
_entity_poly.entity_id
_entity_poly.type
_entity_poly.pdbx_seq_one_letter_code
_entity_poly.pdbx_strand_id
1 'polypeptide(L)'
;SPLNCYSNGGLDPWSSGGVTRNISDSVVAIVIPDGAHHLDLRYNNEYDPHSVLSARSLEVEYFKLWITQARKSNARLDHSELQLPS
;
A
#
# COMPACT_ATOMS: atom_id res chain seq x y z
N SER A 1 1.36 -3.09 -13.32
CA SER A 1 0.08 -3.06 -12.59
C SER A 1 0.20 -2.08 -11.44
N PRO A 2 -0.91 -1.43 -11.01
CA PRO A 2 -0.89 -0.68 -9.76
C PRO A 2 -0.50 -1.63 -8.62
N LEU A 3 0.32 -1.16 -7.68
CA LEU A 3 0.60 -1.94 -6.48
C LEU A 3 -0.71 -1.98 -5.64
N ASN A 4 -0.96 -3.08 -4.96
CA ASN A 4 -1.99 -3.23 -3.95
C ASN A 4 -1.32 -3.66 -2.65
N CYS A 5 -1.61 -2.94 -1.56
CA CYS A 5 -1.07 -3.23 -0.24
C CYS A 5 -2.13 -3.88 0.64
N TYR A 6 -1.77 -4.98 1.29
CA TYR A 6 -2.59 -5.66 2.29
C TYR A 6 -1.86 -5.64 3.63
N SER A 7 -2.30 -4.80 4.56
CA SER A 7 -1.77 -4.75 5.93
C SER A 7 -2.53 -5.71 6.84
N ASN A 8 -1.82 -6.41 7.73
CA ASN A 8 -2.41 -7.30 8.73
C ASN A 8 -1.69 -7.16 10.07
N GLY A 9 -2.46 -7.12 11.16
CA GLY A 9 -1.94 -7.20 12.51
C GLY A 9 -1.55 -8.63 12.89
N GLY A 10 -0.40 -8.82 13.53
CA GLY A 10 0.06 -10.13 14.01
C GLY A 10 -0.77 -10.70 15.16
N LEU A 11 -1.47 -9.82 15.89
CA LEU A 11 -2.40 -10.19 16.97
C LEU A 11 -3.86 -10.28 16.49
N ASP A 12 -4.10 -10.00 15.20
CA ASP A 12 -5.43 -10.03 14.63
C ASP A 12 -5.84 -11.47 14.27
N PRO A 13 -6.90 -12.06 14.87
CA PRO A 13 -7.38 -13.38 14.46
C PRO A 13 -7.84 -13.41 12.99
N TRP A 14 -8.26 -12.27 12.44
CA TRP A 14 -8.69 -12.16 11.05
C TRP A 14 -7.53 -12.21 10.05
N SER A 15 -6.28 -12.02 10.50
CA SER A 15 -5.09 -12.10 9.64
C SER A 15 -4.92 -13.47 8.97
N SER A 16 -5.45 -14.54 9.58
CA SER A 16 -5.46 -15.89 9.03
C SER A 16 -6.24 -16.02 7.70
N GLY A 17 -7.23 -15.14 7.48
CA GLY A 17 -7.99 -15.05 6.23
C GLY A 17 -7.44 -14.02 5.23
N GLY A 18 -6.39 -13.28 5.59
CA GLY A 18 -5.84 -12.19 4.80
C GLY A 18 -4.66 -12.59 3.89
N VAL A 19 -4.11 -11.60 3.19
CA VAL A 19 -2.87 -11.74 2.41
C VAL A 19 -1.68 -11.38 3.30
N THR A 20 -0.96 -12.39 3.77
CA THR A 20 0.14 -12.24 4.75
C THR A 20 1.54 -12.38 4.15
N ARG A 21 1.64 -12.57 2.84
CA ARG A 21 2.91 -12.60 2.09
C ARG A 21 2.74 -11.92 0.74
N ASN A 22 3.83 -11.44 0.17
CA ASN A 22 3.81 -10.90 -1.19
C ASN A 22 3.37 -11.98 -2.18
N ILE A 23 2.44 -11.62 -3.06
CA ILE A 23 1.95 -12.48 -4.13
C ILE A 23 2.62 -12.13 -5.46
N SER A 24 2.97 -10.86 -5.65
CA SER A 24 3.75 -10.36 -6.79
C SER A 24 4.41 -9.02 -6.44
N ASP A 25 5.19 -8.47 -7.37
CA ASP A 25 5.77 -7.12 -7.23
C ASP A 25 4.71 -6.02 -7.12
N SER A 26 3.46 -6.30 -7.53
CA SER A 26 2.34 -5.36 -7.47
C SER A 26 1.28 -5.76 -6.45
N VAL A 27 1.48 -6.82 -5.67
CA VAL A 27 0.56 -7.26 -4.61
C VAL A 27 1.41 -7.62 -3.39
N VAL A 28 1.55 -6.65 -2.50
CA VAL A 28 2.46 -6.70 -1.35
C VAL A 28 1.68 -6.83 -0.05
N ALA A 29 2.24 -7.58 0.89
CA ALA A 29 1.71 -7.74 2.23
C ALA A 29 2.58 -6.97 3.23
N ILE A 30 1.94 -6.29 4.18
CA ILE A 30 2.59 -5.59 5.29
C ILE A 30 2.11 -6.27 6.58
N VAL A 31 3.01 -6.92 7.30
CA VAL A 31 2.69 -7.53 8.60
C VAL A 31 3.14 -6.58 9.70
N ILE A 32 2.23 -6.33 10.66
CA ILE A 32 2.45 -5.48 11.82
C ILE A 32 2.45 -6.40 13.05
N PRO A 33 3.59 -6.93 13.50
CA PRO A 33 3.63 -7.97 14.54
C PRO A 33 2.82 -7.63 15.80
N ASP A 34 2.95 -6.39 16.29
CA ASP A 34 2.28 -5.91 17.50
C ASP A 34 0.89 -5.30 17.24
N GLY A 35 0.41 -5.36 16.00
CA GLY A 35 -0.86 -4.79 15.58
C GLY A 35 -2.04 -5.73 15.82
N ALA A 36 -3.17 -5.16 16.26
CA ALA A 36 -4.48 -5.79 16.18
C ALA A 36 -5.19 -5.43 14.86
N HIS A 37 -6.52 -5.59 14.80
CA HIS A 37 -7.33 -5.72 13.57
C HIS A 37 -7.07 -4.77 12.39
N HIS A 38 -6.62 -3.54 12.61
CA HIS A 38 -6.23 -2.58 11.56
C HIS A 38 -5.60 -1.35 12.22
N LEU A 39 -4.57 -1.59 13.04
CA LEU A 39 -3.95 -0.56 13.89
C LEU A 39 -3.33 0.58 13.06
N ASP A 40 -2.80 0.27 11.89
CA ASP A 40 -2.30 1.19 10.87
C ASP A 40 -3.29 2.30 10.51
N LEU A 41 -4.60 1.99 10.44
CA LEU A 41 -5.64 2.97 10.10
C LEU A 41 -6.12 3.84 11.27
N ARG A 42 -5.72 3.54 12.52
CA ARG A 42 -6.06 4.36 13.68
C ARG A 42 -5.24 5.65 13.70
N TYR A 43 -5.72 6.66 14.42
CA TYR A 43 -4.94 7.88 14.67
C TYR A 43 -3.61 7.55 15.36
N ASN A 44 -2.59 8.36 15.08
CA ASN A 44 -1.32 8.28 15.79
C ASN A 44 -1.53 8.44 17.30
N ASN A 45 -0.77 7.65 18.05
CA ASN A 45 -0.72 7.67 19.50
C ASN A 45 0.74 7.61 19.98
N GLU A 46 1.05 8.20 21.14
CA GLU A 46 2.39 8.16 21.73
C GLU A 46 2.85 6.75 22.12
N TYR A 47 1.92 5.83 22.34
CA TYR A 47 2.16 4.42 22.67
C TYR A 47 2.11 3.50 21.44
N ASP A 48 2.05 4.04 20.22
CA ASP A 48 2.08 3.22 19.01
C ASP A 48 3.37 2.39 18.95
N PRO A 49 3.30 1.06 18.78
CA PRO A 49 4.48 0.24 18.59
C PRO A 49 5.30 0.69 17.37
N HIS A 50 6.61 0.53 17.43
CA HIS A 50 7.47 0.87 16.29
C HIS A 50 7.06 0.14 14.99
N SER A 51 6.50 -1.08 15.10
CA SER A 51 6.01 -1.83 13.94
C SER A 51 4.91 -1.10 13.16
N VAL A 52 3.95 -0.45 13.82
CA VAL A 52 2.88 0.27 13.11
C VAL A 52 3.39 1.58 12.52
N LEU A 53 4.35 2.25 13.17
CA LEU A 53 4.99 3.45 12.64
C LEU A 53 5.78 3.16 11.36
N SER A 54 6.50 2.03 11.33
CA SER A 54 7.20 1.56 10.13
C SER A 54 6.22 1.17 9.02
N ALA A 55 5.12 0.49 9.35
CA ALA A 55 4.09 0.12 8.38
C ALA A 55 3.44 1.35 7.72
N ARG A 56 2.98 2.33 8.53
CA ARG A 56 2.41 3.59 8.02
C ARG A 56 3.39 4.35 7.13
N SER A 57 4.67 4.35 7.48
CA SER A 57 5.70 5.01 6.67
C SER A 57 5.85 4.34 5.30
N LEU A 58 5.89 3.00 5.28
CA LEU A 58 5.98 2.21 4.05
C LEU A 58 4.72 2.35 3.18
N GLU A 59 3.54 2.35 3.78
CA GLU A 59 2.26 2.61 3.09
C GLU A 59 2.26 3.96 2.39
N VAL A 60 2.72 5.02 3.08
CA VAL A 60 2.84 6.36 2.50
C VAL A 60 3.82 6.38 1.33
N GLU A 61 4.94 5.67 1.41
CA GLU A 61 5.89 5.55 0.28
C GLU A 61 5.23 4.88 -0.93
N TYR A 62 4.48 3.80 -0.70
CA TYR A 62 3.72 3.13 -1.75
C TYR A 62 2.66 4.05 -2.37
N PHE A 63 1.86 4.76 -1.57
CA PHE A 63 0.87 5.70 -2.10
C PHE A 63 1.50 6.81 -2.94
N LYS A 64 2.65 7.35 -2.52
CA LYS A 64 3.40 8.33 -3.31
C LYS A 64 3.83 7.75 -4.65
N LEU A 65 4.37 6.52 -4.66
CA LEU A 65 4.74 5.83 -5.89
C LEU A 65 3.54 5.65 -6.82
N TRP A 66 2.35 5.30 -6.31
CA TRP A 66 1.15 5.12 -7.14
C TRP A 66 0.70 6.42 -7.76
N ILE A 67 0.66 7.50 -6.98
CA ILE A 67 0.31 8.83 -7.48
C ILE A 67 1.27 9.25 -8.60
N THR A 68 2.58 9.03 -8.42
CA THR A 68 3.57 9.33 -9.45
C THR A 68 3.39 8.47 -10.70
N GLN A 69 3.13 7.17 -10.56
CA GLN A 69 2.90 6.27 -11.70
C GLN A 69 1.63 6.63 -12.46
N ALA A 70 0.52 6.89 -11.75
CA ALA A 70 -0.75 7.30 -12.35
C ALA A 70 -0.61 8.61 -13.15
N ARG A 71 0.08 9.61 -12.59
CA ARG A 71 0.38 10.87 -13.31
C ARG A 71 1.17 10.64 -14.60
N LYS A 72 2.18 9.77 -14.58
CA LYS A 72 2.97 9.42 -15.77
C LYS A 72 2.13 8.69 -16.81
N SER A 73 1.28 7.76 -16.40
CA SER A 73 0.39 7.04 -17.32
C SER A 73 -0.62 7.97 -18.00
N ASN A 74 -1.24 8.88 -17.25
CA ASN A 74 -2.18 9.86 -17.82
C ASN A 74 -1.49 10.79 -18.82
N ALA A 75 -0.28 11.26 -18.53
CA ALA A 75 0.48 12.08 -19.48
C ALA A 75 0.83 11.31 -20.77
N ARG A 76 1.12 10.00 -20.68
CA ARG A 76 1.35 9.18 -21.89
C ARG A 76 0.09 9.01 -22.73
N LEU A 77 -1.08 8.85 -22.09
CA LEU A 77 -2.36 8.73 -22.80
C LEU A 77 -2.68 10.02 -23.57
N ASP A 78 -2.55 11.17 -22.93
CA ASP A 78 -2.73 12.49 -23.55
C ASP A 78 -1.80 12.68 -24.77
N HIS A 79 -0.51 12.35 -24.63
CA HIS A 79 0.43 12.39 -25.75
C HIS A 79 0.09 11.40 -26.87
N SER A 80 -0.48 10.22 -26.57
CA SER A 80 -0.86 9.25 -27.60
C SER A 80 -2.14 9.62 -28.36
N GLU A 81 -3.08 10.32 -27.73
CA GLU A 81 -4.31 10.82 -28.39
C GLU A 81 -4.03 11.96 -29.38
N LEU A 82 -2.99 12.76 -29.12
CA LEU A 82 -2.51 13.82 -30.02
C LEU A 82 -1.82 13.28 -31.29
N GLN A 83 -1.62 11.97 -31.39
CA GLN A 83 -0.85 11.31 -32.45
C GLN A 83 -1.65 10.24 -33.21
N LEU A 84 -2.95 10.50 -33.43
CA LEU A 84 -3.76 9.68 -34.34
C LEU A 84 -3.28 9.88 -35.80
N PRO A 85 -2.97 8.80 -36.54
CA PRO A 85 -2.65 8.92 -37.96
C PRO A 85 -3.90 9.33 -38.74
N SER A 86 -3.72 10.28 -39.65
CA SER A 86 -4.69 10.74 -40.65
C SER A 86 -5.13 9.63 -41.60
#